data_AF-A0A0G8AV44-F1
#
_entry.id   AF-A0A0G8AV44-F1
#
_cell.length_a   1.000
_cell.length_b   1.000
_cell.length_c   1.000
_cell.angle_alpha   90.00
_cell.angle_beta   90.00
_cell.angle_gamma   90.00
#
_symmetry.space_group_name_H-M   'P 1'
#
loop_
_entity.id
_entity.type
_entity.pdbx_description
1 polymer ?
#
loop_
_entity_poly.entity_id
_entity_poly.type
_entity_poly.pdbx_seq_one_letter_code
_entity_poly.pdbx_strand_id
1 'polypeptide(L)'
;MHICIAVRAVEAWFMADRGSLARHLSIPKARIPANPEQVDDPKRAIVDLARQSRSSVVQDNVVPSERSGRSVGTGYTDTMIEFVQDKWRPVCASQTAPSLARALDRCRALGK
;
A
#
# COMPACT_ATOMS: atom_id res chain seq x y z
N MET A 1 -11.69 14.37 20.02
CA MET A 1 -10.92 14.29 18.76
C MET A 1 -10.48 12.84 18.58
N HIS A 2 -11.13 12.07 17.70
CA HIS A 2 -10.75 10.67 17.45
C HIS A 2 -9.68 10.65 16.37
N ILE A 3 -8.43 10.39 16.75
CA ILE A 3 -7.36 10.07 15.80
C ILE A 3 -7.48 8.59 15.48
N CYS A 4 -8.02 8.26 14.31
CA CYS A 4 -7.94 6.91 13.78
C CYS A 4 -6.55 6.70 13.18
N ILE A 5 -5.65 6.01 13.90
CA ILE A 5 -4.34 5.63 13.37
C ILE A 5 -4.58 4.45 12.41
N ALA A 6 -4.71 4.77 11.13
CA ALA A 6 -5.20 3.84 10.14
C ALA A 6 -4.03 3.10 9.45
N VAL A 7 -3.39 2.17 10.17
CA VAL A 7 -2.46 1.23 9.52
C VAL A 7 -3.21 0.54 8.37
N ARG A 8 -4.37 -0.08 8.65
CA ARG A 8 -5.24 -0.69 7.62
C ARG A 8 -5.57 0.24 6.43
N ALA A 9 -5.80 1.54 6.67
CA ALA A 9 -6.13 2.43 5.56
C ALA A 9 -4.91 2.83 4.73
N VAL A 10 -3.72 2.96 5.32
CA VAL A 10 -2.54 3.38 4.54
C VAL A 10 -2.19 2.36 3.46
N GLU A 11 -2.27 1.07 3.78
CA GLU A 11 -2.06 0.01 2.79
C GLU A 11 -3.16 0.01 1.71
N ALA A 12 -4.41 0.28 2.09
CA ALA A 12 -5.49 0.47 1.11
C ALA A 12 -5.22 1.68 0.20
N TRP A 13 -4.67 2.77 0.74
CA TRP A 13 -4.29 3.96 -0.02
C TRP A 13 -3.12 3.70 -0.97
N PHE A 14 -2.17 2.83 -0.59
CA PHE A 14 -1.11 2.39 -1.50
C PHE A 14 -1.70 1.64 -2.70
N MET A 15 -2.60 0.69 -2.45
CA MET A 15 -3.26 -0.09 -3.51
C MET A 15 -4.15 0.76 -4.42
N ALA A 16 -4.66 1.89 -3.94
CA ALA A 16 -5.46 2.80 -4.74
C ALA A 16 -4.67 3.43 -5.92
N ASP A 17 -3.36 3.64 -5.78
CA ASP A 17 -2.50 3.89 -6.95
C ASP A 17 -2.05 2.58 -7.61
N ARG A 18 -3.02 1.86 -8.19
CA ARG A 18 -2.82 0.55 -8.82
C ARG A 18 -1.69 0.56 -9.86
N GLY A 19 -1.51 1.67 -10.57
CA GLY A 19 -0.48 1.78 -11.61
C GLY A 19 0.93 1.82 -11.03
N SER A 20 1.15 2.67 -10.02
CA SER A 20 2.47 2.81 -9.41
C SER A 20 2.80 1.63 -8.50
N LEU A 21 1.84 1.12 -7.71
CA LEU A 21 2.10 -0.03 -6.86
C LEU A 21 2.44 -1.28 -7.67
N ALA A 22 1.77 -1.51 -8.81
CA ALA A 22 2.06 -2.65 -9.68
C ALA A 22 3.48 -2.58 -10.26
N ARG A 23 3.92 -1.38 -10.66
CA ARG A 23 5.30 -1.13 -11.10
C ARG A 23 6.30 -1.36 -9.97
N HIS A 24 6.02 -0.82 -8.77
CA HIS A 24 6.88 -0.97 -7.59
C HIS A 24 7.07 -2.44 -7.20
N LEU A 25 5.98 -3.19 -7.13
CA LEU A 25 5.99 -4.62 -6.80
C LEU A 25 6.33 -5.52 -8.01
N SER A 26 6.63 -4.97 -9.19
CA SER A 26 6.94 -5.73 -10.40
C SER A 26 5.89 -6.78 -10.83
N ILE A 27 4.61 -6.50 -10.60
CA ILE A 27 3.45 -7.35 -10.93
C ILE A 27 2.54 -6.74 -12.02
N PRO A 28 1.71 -7.54 -12.70
CA PRO A 28 0.64 -7.00 -13.54
C PRO A 28 -0.37 -6.18 -12.74
N LYS A 29 -0.74 -4.98 -13.23
CA LYS A 29 -1.76 -4.10 -12.62
C LYS A 29 -3.10 -4.81 -12.34
N ALA A 30 -3.47 -5.77 -13.20
CA ALA A 30 -4.70 -6.54 -13.07
C ALA A 30 -4.79 -7.31 -11.74
N ARG A 31 -3.65 -7.65 -11.11
CA ARG A 31 -3.63 -8.32 -9.81
C ARG A 31 -4.00 -7.41 -8.65
N ILE A 32 -3.85 -6.10 -8.81
CA ILE A 32 -4.19 -5.15 -7.73
C ILE A 32 -5.71 -4.96 -7.68
N PRO A 33 -6.34 -5.11 -6.51
CA PRO A 33 -7.78 -4.92 -6.33
C PRO A 33 -8.27 -3.58 -6.89
N ALA A 34 -9.46 -3.60 -7.50
CA ALA A 34 -10.11 -2.37 -7.96
C ALA A 34 -10.66 -1.52 -6.80
N ASN A 35 -11.11 -2.18 -5.74
CA ASN A 35 -11.71 -1.56 -4.55
C ASN A 35 -10.84 -1.85 -3.32
N PRO A 36 -9.70 -1.16 -3.15
CA PRO A 36 -8.74 -1.48 -2.10
C PRO A 36 -9.24 -1.20 -0.68
N GLU A 37 -10.18 -0.26 -0.50
CA GLU A 37 -10.79 0.03 0.81
C GLU A 37 -11.78 -1.06 1.28
N GLN A 38 -12.17 -2.00 0.40
CA GLN A 38 -13.01 -3.16 0.74
C GLN A 38 -12.19 -4.41 1.06
N VAL A 39 -10.86 -4.32 1.01
CA VAL A 39 -9.98 -5.44 1.35
C VAL A 39 -9.90 -5.56 2.87
N ASP A 40 -10.24 -6.74 3.40
CA ASP A 40 -10.31 -6.98 4.86
C ASP A 40 -8.98 -6.81 5.57
N ASP A 41 -7.90 -7.35 5.00
CA ASP A 41 -6.52 -7.18 5.47
C ASP A 41 -5.63 -6.62 4.35
N PRO A 42 -5.60 -5.28 4.19
CA PRO A 42 -4.82 -4.60 3.16
C PRO A 42 -3.32 -4.88 3.25
N LYS A 43 -2.79 -5.05 4.46
CA LYS A 43 -1.39 -5.36 4.69
C LYS A 43 -1.06 -6.75 4.18
N ARG A 44 -1.88 -7.73 4.54
CA ARG A 44 -1.72 -9.09 4.04
C ARG A 44 -1.86 -9.15 2.52
N ALA A 45 -2.81 -8.41 1.96
CA ALA A 45 -2.98 -8.32 0.51
C ALA A 45 -1.72 -7.82 -0.20
N ILE A 46 -1.03 -6.80 0.33
CA ILE A 46 0.26 -6.34 -0.23
C ILE A 46 1.32 -7.45 -0.17
N VAL A 47 1.41 -8.19 0.93
CA VAL A 47 2.36 -9.33 1.04
C VAL A 47 2.03 -10.40 0.00
N ASP A 48 0.76 -10.75 -0.18
CA ASP A 48 0.35 -11.78 -1.14
C ASP A 48 0.50 -11.31 -2.61
N LEU A 49 0.40 -10.00 -2.87
CA LEU A 49 0.79 -9.39 -4.14
C LEU A 49 2.31 -9.47 -4.34
N ALA A 50 3.11 -9.21 -3.30
CA ALA A 50 4.57 -9.27 -3.37
C ALA A 50 5.09 -10.70 -3.58
N ARG A 51 4.44 -11.73 -3.03
CA ARG A 51 4.74 -13.15 -3.35
C ARG A 51 4.69 -13.47 -4.84
N GLN A 52 3.87 -12.72 -5.56
CA GLN A 52 3.63 -12.88 -6.98
C GLN A 52 4.53 -11.98 -7.86
N SER A 53 5.44 -11.24 -7.24
CA SER A 53 6.41 -10.36 -7.89
C SER A 53 7.36 -11.13 -8.79
N ARG A 54 7.81 -10.50 -9.87
CA ARG A 54 8.91 -11.01 -10.72
C ARG A 54 10.29 -10.61 -10.19
N SER A 55 10.34 -9.71 -9.20
CA SER A 55 11.57 -9.26 -8.56
C SER A 55 11.82 -10.05 -7.28
N SER A 56 12.93 -10.79 -7.23
CA SER A 56 13.36 -11.51 -6.02
C SER A 56 13.60 -10.56 -4.85
N VAL A 57 14.18 -9.37 -5.10
CA VAL A 57 14.41 -8.35 -4.08
C VAL A 57 13.10 -7.94 -3.39
N VAL A 58 12.02 -7.76 -4.15
CA VAL A 58 10.69 -7.47 -3.59
C VAL A 58 10.17 -8.64 -2.76
N GLN A 59 10.34 -9.87 -3.24
CA GLN A 59 9.92 -11.06 -2.50
C GLN A 59 10.69 -11.16 -1.17
N ASP A 60 12.01 -11.08 -1.19
CA ASP A 60 12.88 -11.24 -0.02
C ASP A 60 12.62 -10.16 1.05
N ASN A 61 12.34 -8.92 0.63
CA ASN A 61 12.10 -7.82 1.56
C ASN A 61 10.69 -7.82 2.14
N VAL A 62 9.67 -8.10 1.34
CA VAL A 62 8.26 -7.89 1.71
C VAL A 62 7.61 -9.17 2.23
N VAL A 63 8.05 -10.33 1.76
CA VAL A 63 7.44 -11.63 2.10
C VAL A 63 8.12 -12.19 3.36
N PRO A 64 7.36 -12.57 4.40
CA PRO A 64 7.95 -13.19 5.58
C PRO A 64 8.52 -14.57 5.24
N SER A 65 9.65 -14.90 5.83
CA SER A 65 10.18 -16.27 5.77
C SER A 65 9.26 -17.22 6.52
N GLU A 66 9.08 -18.44 6.00
CA GLU A 66 8.12 -19.43 6.51
C GLU A 66 8.32 -19.78 7.99
N ARG A 67 9.56 -19.66 8.48
CA ARG A 67 9.95 -20.01 9.86
C ARG A 67 9.84 -18.84 10.85
N SER A 68 9.59 -17.62 10.40
CA SER A 68 9.65 -16.43 11.27
C SER A 68 8.40 -16.20 12.12
N GLY A 69 7.26 -16.76 11.74
CA GLY A 69 5.95 -16.45 12.34
C GLY A 69 5.49 -15.00 12.11
N ARG A 70 6.21 -14.20 11.31
CA ARG A 70 5.88 -12.79 11.05
C ARG A 70 4.81 -12.68 9.94
N SER A 71 3.99 -11.65 10.02
CA SER A 71 2.97 -11.36 9.00
C SER A 71 3.54 -10.67 7.75
N VAL A 72 4.72 -10.05 7.88
CA VAL A 72 5.44 -9.31 6.81
C VAL A 72 6.94 -9.62 6.84
N GLY A 73 7.61 -9.44 5.71
CA GLY A 73 9.08 -9.48 5.61
C GLY A 73 9.74 -8.32 6.34
N THR A 74 11.02 -8.48 6.69
CA THR A 74 11.78 -7.47 7.46
C THR A 74 11.91 -6.14 6.75
N GLY A 75 12.00 -6.16 5.42
CA GLY A 75 12.12 -4.96 4.59
C GLY A 75 10.77 -4.37 4.17
N TYR A 76 9.64 -4.84 4.70
CA TYR A 76 8.31 -4.36 4.33
C TYR A 76 8.21 -2.84 4.48
N THR A 77 8.56 -2.33 5.67
CA THR A 77 8.43 -0.90 5.98
C THR A 77 9.32 -0.06 5.06
N ASP A 78 10.57 -0.44 4.89
CA ASP A 78 11.52 0.29 4.03
C ASP A 78 11.05 0.30 2.58
N THR A 79 10.56 -0.85 2.08
CA THR A 79 9.99 -0.97 0.73
C THR A 79 8.78 -0.05 0.53
N MET A 80 7.93 0.10 1.55
CA MET A 80 6.76 0.99 1.48
C MET A 80 7.14 2.47 1.63
N ILE A 81 8.16 2.78 2.42
CA ILE A 81 8.71 4.15 2.52
C ILE A 81 9.27 4.58 1.17
N GLU A 82 10.08 3.75 0.53
CA GLU A 82 10.62 4.00 -0.82
C GLU A 82 9.49 4.22 -1.83
N PHE A 83 8.45 3.38 -1.80
CA PHE A 83 7.28 3.54 -2.64
C PHE A 83 6.61 4.91 -2.46
N VAL A 84 6.37 5.31 -1.21
CA VAL A 84 5.70 6.57 -0.86
C VAL A 84 6.52 7.77 -1.29
N GLN A 85 7.84 7.73 -1.11
CA GLN A 85 8.73 8.84 -1.43
C GLN A 85 8.89 9.04 -2.94
N ASP A 86 9.05 7.95 -3.69
CA ASP A 86 9.52 8.06 -5.07
C ASP A 86 8.46 7.80 -6.14
N LYS A 87 7.40 7.04 -5.83
CA LYS A 87 6.50 6.47 -6.85
C LYS A 87 5.02 6.73 -6.60
N TRP A 88 4.61 6.87 -5.34
CA TRP A 88 3.20 6.97 -4.99
C TRP A 88 2.60 8.31 -5.40
N ARG A 89 1.42 8.26 -6.04
CA ARG A 89 0.70 9.46 -6.47
C ARG A 89 -0.58 9.60 -5.65
N PRO A 90 -0.56 10.32 -4.52
CA PRO A 90 -1.70 10.39 -3.60
C PRO A 90 -2.95 11.02 -4.24
N VAL A 91 -2.77 11.98 -5.16
CA VAL A 91 -3.89 12.59 -5.91
C VAL A 91 -4.54 11.62 -6.88
N CYS A 92 -3.79 10.69 -7.47
CA CYS A 92 -4.35 9.62 -8.29
C CYS A 92 -5.06 8.58 -7.41
N ALA A 93 -4.42 8.18 -6.30
CA ALA A 93 -4.99 7.25 -5.34
C ALA A 93 -6.33 7.75 -4.76
N SER A 94 -6.46 9.05 -4.49
CA SER A 94 -7.70 9.61 -3.91
C SER A 94 -8.91 9.51 -4.84
N GLN A 95 -8.72 9.29 -6.14
CA GLN A 95 -9.83 9.10 -7.08
C GLN A 95 -10.58 7.78 -6.85
N THR A 96 -9.92 6.78 -6.26
CA THR A 96 -10.50 5.46 -5.99
C THR A 96 -10.50 5.11 -4.50
N ALA A 97 -10.09 6.03 -3.63
CA ALA A 97 -10.06 5.88 -2.19
C ALA A 97 -10.77 7.06 -1.51
N PRO A 98 -12.10 6.98 -1.29
CA PRO A 98 -12.88 8.02 -0.63
C PRO A 98 -12.36 8.45 0.75
N SER A 99 -11.72 7.54 1.51
CA SER A 99 -11.13 7.92 2.79
C SER A 99 -9.86 8.76 2.63
N LEU A 100 -9.03 8.49 1.61
CA LEU A 100 -7.86 9.30 1.28
C LEU A 100 -8.27 10.69 0.77
N ALA A 101 -9.30 10.77 -0.09
CA ALA A 101 -9.81 12.06 -0.57
C ALA A 101 -10.20 12.97 0.59
N ARG A 102 -10.98 12.44 1.55
CA ARG A 102 -11.36 13.16 2.77
C ARG A 102 -10.14 13.56 3.61
N ALA A 103 -9.14 12.68 3.75
CA ALA A 103 -7.93 12.98 4.49
C ALA A 103 -7.15 14.14 3.85
N LEU A 104 -6.96 14.12 2.53
CA LEU A 104 -6.28 15.19 1.79
C LEU A 104 -7.01 16.53 1.92
N ASP A 105 -8.33 16.54 1.83
CA ASP A 105 -9.12 17.76 1.99
C ASP A 105 -9.01 18.35 3.41
N ARG A 106 -8.96 17.50 4.43
CA ARG A 106 -8.72 17.93 5.82
C ARG A 106 -7.31 18.48 6.01
N CYS A 107 -6.30 17.81 5.45
CA CYS A 107 -4.91 18.31 5.49
C CYS A 107 -4.79 19.69 4.82
N ARG A 108 -5.44 19.90 3.68
CA ARG A 108 -5.46 21.20 2.99
C ARG A 108 -6.17 22.29 3.79
N ALA A 109 -7.19 21.93 4.56
CA ALA A 109 -7.90 22.88 5.42
C ALA A 109 -7.11 23.29 6.66
N LEU A 110 -6.20 22.44 7.15
CA LEU A 110 -5.32 22.74 8.30
C LEU A 110 -4.09 23.59 7.95
N GLY A 111 -3.69 23.60 6.68
CA GLY A 111 -2.60 24.45 6.18
C GLY A 111 -3.02 25.88 5.85
N LYS A 112 -4.23 26.28 6.22
CA LYS A 112 -4.76 27.64 6.17
C LYS A 112 -4.81 28.20 7.58
#